data_AF-A0A9Q1BYX3-F1
#
_entry.id   AF-A0A9Q1BYX3-F1
#
_cell.length_a   1.000
_cell.length_b   1.000
_cell.length_c   1.000
_cell.angle_alpha   90.00
_cell.angle_beta   90.00
_cell.angle_gamma   90.00
#
_symmetry.space_group_name_H-M   'P 1'
#
loop_
_entity.id
_entity.type
_entity.pdbx_description
1 polymer ?
#
loop_
_entity_poly.entity_id
_entity_poly.type
_entity_poly.pdbx_seq_one_letter_code
_entity_poly.pdbx_strand_id
1 'polypeptide(L)'
;MPSEEECLCCHEVQEVDERRAEQGAICCITQHDGFRPVCLNVHVLRVAYFQYRQQFGDREGYGVNEQYRYTAYRQFVRWCWGFLGRHVRVVLPACAVIRIREEFPSPEFAGFQYPNLG
;
A
#
# COMPACT_ATOMS: atom_id res chain seq x y z
N MET A 1 20.29 8.66 5.75
CA MET A 1 19.69 8.47 7.09
C MET A 1 18.24 8.09 6.85
N PRO A 2 17.75 6.90 7.22
CA PRO A 2 16.33 6.64 7.11
C PRO A 2 15.64 7.55 8.15
N SER A 3 14.88 8.52 7.66
CA SER A 3 14.03 9.41 8.47
C SER A 3 13.10 8.57 9.33
N GLU A 4 12.90 8.98 10.58
CA GLU A 4 12.00 8.40 11.58
C GLU A 4 10.70 7.90 10.91
N GLU A 5 10.66 6.60 10.60
CA GLU A 5 9.46 5.94 10.11
C GLU A 5 8.48 5.96 11.29
N GLU A 6 7.32 6.60 11.11
CA GLU A 6 6.17 6.32 11.96
C GLU A 6 5.82 4.83 11.77
N CYS A 7 6.45 3.99 12.59
CA CYS A 7 6.28 2.54 12.59
C CYS A 7 4.95 2.18 13.25
N LEU A 8 3.84 2.47 12.57
CA LEU A 8 2.51 2.12 13.06
C LEU A 8 2.26 0.62 12.93
N CYS A 9 1.76 0.01 13.99
CA CYS A 9 1.19 -1.31 13.97
C CYS A 9 -0.18 -1.29 13.27
N CYS A 10 -0.59 -2.41 12.66
CA CYS A 10 -1.92 -2.50 12.04
C CYS A 10 -3.07 -2.41 13.05
N HIS A 11 -2.80 -2.55 14.34
CA HIS A 11 -3.77 -2.35 15.43
C HIS A 11 -3.94 -0.87 15.82
N GLU A 12 -2.98 -0.01 15.46
CA GLU A 12 -2.99 1.42 15.83
C GLU A 12 -3.72 2.29 14.80
N VAL A 13 -4.05 1.70 13.65
CA VAL A 13 -4.75 2.37 12.56
C VAL A 13 -6.17 1.83 12.51
N GLN A 14 -7.15 2.62 12.96
CA GLN A 14 -8.53 2.16 13.18
C GLN A 14 -9.10 1.40 11.98
N GLU A 15 -9.02 1.94 10.77
CA GLU A 15 -9.61 1.31 9.58
C GLU A 15 -8.90 0.02 9.17
N VAL A 16 -7.62 -0.11 9.52
CA VAL A 16 -6.87 -1.36 9.31
C VAL A 16 -7.22 -2.37 10.38
N ASP A 17 -7.36 -1.95 11.63
CA ASP A 17 -7.70 -2.86 12.74
C ASP A 17 -9.12 -3.40 12.59
N GLU A 18 -10.08 -2.54 12.20
CA GLU A 18 -11.44 -2.94 11.85
C GLU A 18 -11.43 -3.98 10.73
N ARG A 19 -10.67 -3.74 9.65
CA ARG A 19 -10.53 -4.71 8.56
C ARG A 19 -9.89 -6.02 9.01
N ARG A 20 -8.85 -5.96 9.83
CA ARG A 20 -8.19 -7.14 10.39
C ARG A 20 -9.19 -7.96 11.23
N ALA A 21 -10.00 -7.28 12.04
CA ALA A 21 -10.95 -7.89 12.95
C ALA A 21 -12.14 -8.57 12.26
N GLU A 22 -12.41 -8.29 10.97
CA GLU A 22 -13.40 -9.03 10.17
C GLU A 22 -13.10 -10.54 10.13
N GLN A 23 -11.80 -10.91 10.18
CA GLN A 23 -11.37 -12.29 10.32
C GLN A 23 -10.95 -12.55 11.76
N GLY A 24 -11.83 -13.22 12.53
CA GLY A 24 -11.53 -13.62 13.89
C GLY A 24 -10.25 -14.49 13.96
N ALA A 25 -9.50 -14.33 15.06
CA ALA A 25 -8.29 -15.10 15.41
C ALA A 25 -6.98 -14.80 14.65
N ILE A 26 -6.88 -13.73 13.85
CA ILE A 26 -5.59 -13.28 13.29
C ILE A 26 -4.93 -12.20 14.15
N CYS A 27 -3.60 -12.20 14.24
CA CYS A 27 -2.85 -11.20 15.01
C CYS A 27 -2.30 -10.04 14.17
N CYS A 28 -2.33 -10.15 12.84
CA CYS A 28 -1.82 -9.12 11.93
C CYS A 28 -2.65 -9.05 10.66
N ILE A 29 -2.83 -7.86 10.09
CA ILE A 29 -3.56 -7.67 8.82
C ILE A 29 -2.93 -8.47 7.66
N THR A 30 -1.63 -8.72 7.69
CA THR A 30 -0.95 -9.50 6.64
C THR A 30 -1.34 -10.98 6.63
N GLN A 31 -1.96 -11.48 7.71
CA GLN A 31 -2.51 -12.83 7.83
C GLN A 31 -3.96 -12.91 7.36
N HIS A 32 -4.63 -11.77 7.13
CA HIS A 32 -5.99 -11.76 6.64
C HIS A 32 -6.05 -12.38 5.25
N ASP A 33 -7.03 -13.24 4.99
CA ASP A 33 -7.18 -14.00 3.73
C ASP A 33 -7.33 -13.07 2.53
N GLY A 34 -7.92 -11.89 2.76
CA GLY A 34 -8.02 -10.78 1.80
C GLY A 34 -6.70 -10.06 1.47
N PHE A 35 -5.68 -10.12 2.33
CA PHE A 35 -4.43 -9.36 2.13
C PHE A 35 -3.70 -9.79 0.86
N ARG A 36 -3.49 -11.10 0.68
CA ARG A 36 -2.81 -11.66 -0.49
C ARG A 36 -3.52 -11.33 -1.82
N PRO A 37 -4.83 -11.62 -2.02
CA PRO A 37 -5.50 -11.33 -3.28
C PRO A 37 -5.56 -9.82 -3.58
N VAL A 38 -5.68 -8.97 -2.57
CA VAL A 38 -5.78 -7.51 -2.77
C VAL A 38 -4.40 -6.88 -3.03
N CYS A 39 -3.38 -7.26 -2.26
CA CYS A 39 -2.11 -6.52 -2.20
C CYS A 39 -0.95 -7.24 -2.89
N LEU A 40 -1.00 -8.56 -3.07
CA LEU A 40 0.15 -9.36 -3.54
C LEU A 40 -0.14 -10.11 -4.86
N ASN A 41 -1.40 -10.26 -5.25
CA ASN A 41 -1.75 -10.93 -6.50
C ASN A 41 -1.46 -10.03 -7.71
N VAL A 42 -0.40 -10.36 -8.46
CA VAL A 42 0.05 -9.60 -9.64
C VAL A 42 -1.04 -9.38 -10.70
N HIS A 43 -1.98 -10.30 -10.87
CA HIS A 43 -3.06 -10.16 -11.86
C HIS A 43 -4.07 -9.11 -11.40
N VAL A 44 -4.44 -9.13 -10.11
CA VAL A 44 -5.32 -8.12 -9.50
C VAL A 44 -4.64 -6.75 -9.54
N LEU A 45 -3.36 -6.67 -9.15
CA LEU A 45 -2.59 -5.43 -9.20
C LEU A 45 -2.48 -4.89 -10.63
N ARG A 46 -2.28 -5.74 -11.64
CA ARG A 46 -2.20 -5.30 -13.03
C ARG A 46 -3.51 -4.70 -13.52
N VAL A 47 -4.65 -5.34 -13.22
CA VAL A 47 -5.98 -4.80 -13.57
C VAL A 47 -6.24 -3.48 -12.85
N ALA A 48 -5.93 -3.42 -11.55
CA ALA A 48 -6.02 -2.21 -10.75
C ALA A 48 -5.16 -1.06 -11.30
N TYR A 49 -3.96 -1.38 -11.81
CA TYR A 49 -3.08 -0.41 -12.44
C TYR A 49 -3.66 0.14 -13.74
N PHE A 50 -4.24 -0.72 -14.59
CA PHE A 50 -4.91 -0.27 -15.82
C PHE A 50 -6.10 0.65 -15.53
N GLN A 51 -6.91 0.32 -14.51
CA GLN A 51 -7.99 1.20 -14.07
C GLN A 51 -7.46 2.56 -13.58
N TYR A 52 -6.36 2.56 -12.83
CA TYR A 52 -5.70 3.81 -12.41
C TYR A 52 -5.22 4.62 -13.60
N ARG A 53 -4.54 3.99 -14.56
CA ARG A 53 -4.03 4.66 -15.76
C ARG A 53 -5.12 5.31 -16.58
N GLN A 54 -6.27 4.65 -16.71
CA GLN A 54 -7.42 5.21 -17.42
C GLN A 54 -7.93 6.51 -16.78
N GLN A 55 -7.86 6.61 -15.45
CA GLN A 55 -8.38 7.76 -14.71
C GLN A 55 -7.36 8.89 -14.54
N PHE A 56 -6.07 8.57 -14.44
CA PHE A 56 -5.02 9.53 -14.02
C PHE A 56 -3.81 9.60 -14.96
N GLY A 57 -3.80 8.85 -16.07
CA GLY A 57 -2.67 8.77 -16.99
C GLY A 57 -1.60 7.75 -16.58
N ASP A 58 -0.61 7.54 -17.44
CA ASP A 58 0.49 6.62 -17.17
C ASP A 58 1.52 7.21 -16.20
N ARG A 59 2.15 6.34 -15.43
CA ARG A 59 3.35 6.68 -14.66
C ARG A 59 4.55 6.07 -15.37
N GLU A 60 5.12 6.86 -16.28
CA GLU A 60 6.36 6.51 -16.99
C GLU A 60 7.57 6.55 -16.03
N GLY A 61 8.60 5.76 -16.32
CA GLY A 61 9.87 5.76 -15.59
C GLY A 61 9.99 4.82 -14.39
N TYR A 62 8.91 4.12 -14.00
CA TYR A 62 8.93 3.18 -12.88
C TYR A 62 9.34 1.76 -13.33
N GLY A 63 10.19 1.10 -12.54
CA GLY A 63 10.43 -0.33 -12.71
C GLY A 63 9.17 -1.16 -12.43
N VAL A 64 9.07 -2.35 -13.01
CA VAL A 64 7.87 -3.22 -12.88
C VAL A 64 7.48 -3.48 -11.42
N ASN A 65 8.45 -3.78 -10.55
CA ASN A 65 8.19 -4.00 -9.13
C ASN A 65 7.77 -2.72 -8.39
N GLU A 66 8.28 -1.57 -8.81
CA GLU A 66 7.90 -0.29 -8.23
C GLU A 66 6.44 0.06 -8.57
N GLN A 67 6.01 -0.23 -9.80
CA GLN A 67 4.60 -0.14 -10.21
C GLN A 67 3.71 -1.07 -9.39
N TYR A 68 4.15 -2.31 -9.11
CA TYR A 68 3.42 -3.23 -8.26
C TYR A 68 3.33 -2.75 -6.82
N ARG A 69 4.43 -2.28 -6.20
CA ARG A 69 4.39 -1.70 -4.85
C ARG A 69 3.42 -0.52 -4.77
N TYR A 70 3.52 0.42 -5.71
CA TYR A 70 2.64 1.58 -5.74
C TYR A 70 1.16 1.17 -5.86
N THR A 71 0.86 0.22 -6.73
CA THR A 71 -0.50 -0.26 -6.92
C THR A 71 -1.00 -1.03 -5.69
N ALA A 72 -0.15 -1.85 -5.07
CA ALA A 72 -0.46 -2.58 -3.85
C ALA A 72 -0.78 -1.64 -2.69
N TYR A 73 0.02 -0.59 -2.48
CA TYR A 73 -0.28 0.44 -1.47
C TYR A 73 -1.63 1.09 -1.70
N ARG A 74 -1.95 1.45 -2.95
CA ARG A 74 -3.26 2.05 -3.27
C ARG A 74 -4.42 1.08 -3.10
N GLN A 75 -4.24 -0.19 -3.45
CA GLN A 75 -5.25 -1.23 -3.23
C GLN A 75 -5.46 -1.47 -1.74
N PHE A 76 -4.39 -1.54 -0.94
CA PHE A 76 -4.49 -1.65 0.52
C PHE A 76 -5.27 -0.48 1.14
N VAL A 77 -4.98 0.75 0.72
CA VAL A 77 -5.71 1.94 1.16
C VAL A 77 -7.18 1.87 0.75
N ARG A 78 -7.47 1.53 -0.51
CA ARG A 78 -8.87 1.38 -0.99
C ARG A 78 -9.61 0.28 -0.27
N TRP A 79 -8.91 -0.79 0.08
CA TRP A 79 -9.49 -1.87 0.85
C TRP A 79 -9.89 -1.32 2.21
N CYS A 80 -8.98 -0.79 3.03
CA CYS A 80 -9.32 -0.45 4.42
C CYS A 80 -10.22 0.80 4.53
N TRP A 81 -9.98 1.85 3.75
CA TRP A 81 -10.70 3.13 3.84
C TRP A 81 -11.80 3.32 2.78
N GLY A 82 -11.91 2.44 1.79
CA GLY A 82 -12.79 2.66 0.65
C GLY A 82 -12.32 3.81 -0.24
N PHE A 83 -13.01 4.95 -0.19
CA PHE A 83 -12.68 6.12 -1.00
C PHE A 83 -12.06 7.23 -0.16
N LEU A 84 -10.81 7.58 -0.46
CA LEU A 84 -10.15 8.76 0.08
C LEU A 84 -10.16 9.90 -0.94
N GLY A 85 -10.44 11.12 -0.45
CA GLY A 85 -10.34 12.33 -1.25
C GLY A 85 -8.90 12.59 -1.73
N ARG A 86 -8.74 13.35 -2.81
CA ARG A 86 -7.46 13.56 -3.53
C ARG A 86 -6.30 14.07 -2.66
N HIS A 87 -6.61 14.77 -1.57
CA HIS A 87 -5.63 15.40 -0.67
C HIS A 87 -5.49 14.67 0.67
N VAL A 88 -6.24 13.59 0.89
CA VAL A 88 -6.14 12.80 2.12
C VAL A 88 -5.00 11.80 1.95
N ARG A 89 -4.00 11.93 2.82
CA ARG A 89 -2.87 10.99 2.93
C ARG A 89 -3.04 10.22 4.22
N VAL A 90 -2.81 8.90 4.15
CA VAL A 90 -2.83 8.01 5.30
C VAL A 90 -1.48 7.33 5.42
N VAL A 91 -1.05 7.10 6.65
CA VAL A 91 0.17 6.35 6.97
C VAL A 91 -0.18 4.87 6.96
N LEU A 92 0.61 4.08 6.23
CA LEU A 92 0.42 2.63 6.16
C LEU A 92 1.14 1.96 7.32
N PRO A 93 0.55 0.92 7.93
CA PRO A 93 1.22 0.19 9.00
C PRO A 93 2.46 -0.54 8.47
N ALA A 94 3.51 -0.58 9.29
CA ALA A 94 4.82 -1.11 8.93
C ALA A 94 4.73 -2.56 8.43
N CYS A 95 3.90 -3.39 9.07
CA CYS A 95 3.70 -4.78 8.67
C CYS A 95 3.22 -4.94 7.21
N ALA A 96 2.28 -4.11 6.76
CA ALA A 96 1.79 -4.14 5.38
C ALA A 96 2.87 -3.63 4.41
N VAL A 97 3.56 -2.55 4.78
CA VAL A 97 4.64 -1.96 3.98
C VAL A 97 5.78 -2.96 3.76
N ILE A 98 6.25 -3.59 4.83
CA ILE A 98 7.30 -4.60 4.81
C ILE A 98 6.89 -5.78 3.94
N ARG A 99 5.70 -6.36 4.18
CA ARG A 99 5.25 -7.55 3.44
C ARG A 99 5.11 -7.30 1.94
N ILE A 100 4.64 -6.11 1.53
CA ILE A 100 4.54 -5.71 0.12
C ILE A 100 5.94 -5.51 -0.50
N ARG A 101 6.88 -4.93 0.26
CA ARG A 101 8.27 -4.72 -0.21
C ARG A 101 9.02 -6.05 -0.39
N GLU A 102 8.79 -7.01 0.47
CA GLU A 102 9.34 -8.37 0.34
C GLU A 102 8.82 -9.07 -0.91
N GLU A 103 7.53 -8.90 -1.25
CA GLU A 103 6.94 -9.49 -2.46
C GLU A 103 7.45 -8.81 -3.74
N PHE A 104 7.68 -7.49 -3.70
CA PHE A 104 8.06 -6.70 -4.86
C PHE A 104 9.35 -5.89 -4.59
N PRO A 105 10.53 -6.52 -4.61
CA PRO A 105 11.80 -5.85 -4.31
C PRO A 105 12.17 -4.83 -5.41
N SER A 106 12.82 -3.72 -5.03
CA SER A 106 13.37 -2.73 -5.97
C SER A 106 14.80 -2.35 -5.57
N PRO A 107 15.74 -2.21 -6.52
CA PRO A 107 17.13 -1.84 -6.24
C PRO A 107 17.28 -0.39 -5.76
N GLU A 108 16.35 0.51 -6.12
CA GLU A 108 16.39 1.93 -5.75
C GLU A 108 15.29 2.26 -4.75
N PHE A 109 15.70 2.84 -3.62
CA PHE A 109 14.83 3.27 -2.54
C PHE A 109 14.93 4.78 -2.37
N ALA A 110 13.97 5.52 -2.92
CA ALA A 110 13.65 6.86 -2.47
C ALA A 110 12.31 6.78 -1.74
N GLY A 111 12.32 7.01 -0.42
CA GLY A 111 11.09 7.18 0.34
C GLY A 111 10.29 8.39 -0.15
N PHE A 112 9.08 8.57 0.39
CA PHE A 112 8.28 9.75 0.09
C PHE A 112 9.07 11.03 0.42
N GLN A 113 9.34 11.86 -0.58
CA GLN A 113 9.97 13.17 -0.41
C GLN A 113 8.90 14.24 -0.34
N TYR A 114 8.95 15.12 0.67
CA TYR A 114 8.16 16.35 0.65
C TYR A 114 8.53 17.15 -0.61
N PRO A 115 7.56 17.76 -1.32
CA PRO A 115 7.88 18.67 -2.39
C PRO A 115 8.70 19.83 -1.79
N ASN A 116 9.86 20.13 -2.39
CA ASN A 116 10.63 21.31 -2.04
C ASN A 116 9.76 22.54 -2.31
N LEU A 117 9.22 23.13 -1.24
CA LEU A 117 8.69 24.48 -1.25
C LEU A 117 9.91 25.40 -1.10
N GLY A 118 10.65 25.56 -2.20
CA GLY A 118 11.64 26.62 -2.35
C GLY A 118 10.97 27.95 -2.63
#